data_AF-A0A9D4UT21-F1
#
_entry.id   AF-A0A9D4UT21-F1
#
_cell.length_a   1.000
_cell.length_b   1.000
_cell.length_c   1.000
_cell.angle_alpha   90.00
_cell.angle_beta   90.00
_cell.angle_gamma   90.00
#
_symmetry.space_group_name_H-M   'P 1'
#
loop_
_entity.id
_entity.type
_entity.pdbx_description
1 polymer ?
#
loop_
_entity_poly.entity_id
_entity_poly.type
_entity_poly.pdbx_seq_one_letter_code
_entity_poly.pdbx_strand_id
1 'polypeptide(L)'
;MQPVSIPNCENKASFGIPPRPFASASSHKHYSSCCKDRNALAFAIHTFFQQNGFLYVHTPIITTSDCEGAGEMFQVTTLFHEAERREREFVAKPPPSEAELDEAKHAVTLKGEALKELKKGGDKGTIATVVQELKQAKDTLMQLEARSKFRPGMPKKDGAVDYTADFFSRQAFLTVSGQLQVETYACSVYTFGPTFRAENSHTTRHLAEFWMIELKLLLLTLRMI
;
A
#
# COMPACT_ATOMS: atom_id res chain seq x y z
N MET A 1 -51.27 -26.94 -9.90
CA MET A 1 -50.05 -26.19 -9.55
C MET A 1 -50.45 -25.07 -8.61
N GLN A 2 -50.15 -25.20 -7.32
CA GLN A 2 -50.35 -24.13 -6.35
C GLN A 2 -49.15 -23.17 -6.40
N PRO A 3 -49.35 -21.84 -6.29
CA PRO A 3 -48.25 -20.92 -6.15
C PRO A 3 -47.65 -21.04 -4.74
N VAL A 4 -46.34 -21.25 -4.67
CA VAL A 4 -45.56 -21.30 -3.44
C VAL A 4 -45.44 -19.89 -2.87
N SER A 5 -45.90 -19.71 -1.64
CA SER A 5 -45.75 -18.49 -0.84
C SER A 5 -44.30 -18.33 -0.36
N ILE A 6 -43.67 -17.21 -0.71
CA ILE A 6 -42.36 -16.82 -0.18
C ILE A 6 -42.60 -16.09 1.15
N PRO A 7 -41.98 -16.50 2.26
CA PRO A 7 -42.23 -15.88 3.56
C PRO A 7 -41.59 -14.48 3.64
N ASN A 8 -42.36 -13.58 4.23
CA ASN A 8 -41.96 -12.21 4.58
C ASN A 8 -40.87 -12.28 5.67
N CYS A 9 -39.68 -11.74 5.40
CA CYS A 9 -38.64 -11.63 6.42
C CYS A 9 -38.56 -10.17 6.90
N GLU A 10 -39.09 -9.95 8.09
CA GLU A 10 -39.05 -8.67 8.80
C GLU A 10 -37.63 -8.26 9.19
N ASN A 11 -37.43 -6.94 9.22
CA ASN A 11 -36.29 -6.17 9.71
C ASN A 11 -35.39 -6.86 10.75
N LYS A 12 -34.09 -6.89 10.47
CA LYS A 12 -33.06 -6.61 11.48
C LYS A 12 -32.01 -5.66 10.92
N ALA A 13 -31.91 -4.50 11.56
CA ALA A 13 -30.79 -3.59 11.41
C ALA A 13 -29.54 -4.23 12.03
N SER A 14 -28.52 -4.49 11.21
CA SER A 14 -27.13 -4.58 11.66
C SER A 14 -26.20 -4.36 10.47
N PHE A 15 -25.13 -3.61 10.73
CA PHE A 15 -24.06 -3.16 9.84
C PHE A 15 -23.81 -4.01 8.58
N GLY A 16 -23.78 -3.30 7.44
CA GLY A 16 -23.51 -3.84 6.11
C GLY A 16 -24.38 -3.05 5.14
N ILE A 17 -23.80 -2.23 4.27
CA ILE A 17 -24.57 -1.53 3.23
C ILE A 17 -25.30 -2.61 2.43
N PRO A 18 -26.63 -2.75 2.54
CA PRO A 18 -27.34 -3.73 1.74
C PRO A 18 -27.14 -3.35 0.27
N PRO A 19 -27.09 -4.30 -0.67
CA PRO A 19 -27.22 -3.95 -2.08
C PRO A 19 -28.48 -3.11 -2.17
N ARG A 20 -28.35 -1.83 -2.58
CA ARG A 20 -29.52 -0.94 -2.66
C ARG A 20 -30.55 -1.67 -3.51
N PRO A 21 -31.67 -2.16 -2.94
CA PRO A 21 -32.70 -2.77 -3.75
C PRO A 21 -33.11 -1.67 -4.71
N PHE A 22 -33.14 -1.97 -6.02
CA PHE A 22 -33.54 -1.08 -7.10
C PHE A 22 -34.29 0.12 -6.55
N ALA A 23 -33.57 1.25 -6.41
CA ALA A 23 -34.15 2.39 -5.72
C ALA A 23 -35.46 2.69 -6.44
N SER A 24 -36.54 2.97 -5.69
CA SER A 24 -37.84 3.20 -6.30
C SER A 24 -37.73 4.27 -7.40
N ALA A 25 -38.58 4.23 -8.42
CA ALA A 25 -38.55 5.22 -9.50
C ALA A 25 -38.59 6.68 -8.98
N SER A 26 -39.14 6.93 -7.79
CA SER A 26 -39.09 8.23 -7.11
C SER A 26 -37.71 8.54 -6.54
N SER A 27 -37.01 7.58 -5.94
CA SER A 27 -35.63 7.74 -5.47
C SER A 27 -34.67 8.06 -6.62
N HIS A 28 -34.84 7.44 -7.79
CA HIS A 28 -34.05 7.73 -8.99
C HIS A 28 -34.18 9.19 -9.45
N LYS A 29 -35.36 9.79 -9.30
CA LYS A 29 -35.59 11.20 -9.64
C LYS A 29 -34.79 12.15 -8.72
N HIS A 30 -34.76 11.86 -7.42
CA HIS A 30 -34.01 12.66 -6.46
C HIS A 30 -32.50 12.60 -6.73
N TYR A 31 -31.94 11.40 -6.86
CA TYR A 31 -30.51 11.24 -7.19
C TYR A 31 -30.16 11.91 -8.53
N SER A 32 -31.02 11.76 -9.56
CA SER A 32 -30.81 12.40 -10.85
C SER A 32 -30.81 13.93 -10.74
N SER A 33 -31.69 14.52 -9.93
CA SER A 33 -31.70 15.97 -9.67
C SER A 33 -30.39 16.40 -9.02
N CYS A 34 -29.98 15.76 -7.92
CA CYS A 34 -28.74 16.11 -7.22
C CYS A 34 -27.51 16.01 -8.13
N CYS A 35 -27.44 15.02 -9.02
CA CYS A 35 -26.35 14.91 -9.99
C CYS A 35 -26.34 16.06 -11.00
N LYS A 36 -27.51 16.53 -11.46
CA LYS A 36 -27.61 17.69 -12.36
C LYS A 36 -27.17 18.97 -11.66
N ASP A 37 -27.60 19.17 -10.41
CA ASP A 37 -27.21 20.32 -9.60
C ASP A 37 -25.71 20.32 -9.35
N ARG A 38 -25.11 19.16 -9.02
CA ARG A 38 -23.66 19.01 -8.85
C ARG A 38 -22.89 19.32 -10.14
N ASN A 39 -23.39 18.87 -11.29
CA ASN A 39 -22.80 19.18 -12.59
C ASN A 39 -22.85 20.68 -12.90
N ALA A 40 -24.01 21.32 -12.70
CA ALA A 40 -24.19 22.76 -12.92
C ALA A 40 -23.27 23.58 -11.99
N LEU A 41 -23.17 23.19 -10.72
CA LEU A 41 -22.30 23.82 -9.74
C LEU A 41 -20.82 23.70 -10.15
N ALA A 42 -20.37 22.51 -10.56
CA ALA A 42 -19.00 22.31 -11.01
C ALA A 42 -18.65 23.19 -12.22
N PHE A 43 -19.56 23.28 -13.20
CA PHE A 43 -19.41 24.15 -14.35
C PHE A 43 -19.34 25.64 -13.95
N ALA A 44 -20.22 26.08 -13.06
CA ALA A 44 -20.25 27.46 -12.57
C ALA A 44 -18.96 27.83 -11.83
N ILE A 45 -18.40 26.91 -11.04
CA ILE A 45 -17.15 27.11 -10.30
C ILE A 45 -15.97 27.29 -11.26
N HIS A 46 -15.84 26.41 -12.26
CA HIS A 46 -14.81 26.57 -13.28
C HIS A 46 -14.96 27.88 -14.04
N THR A 47 -16.19 28.23 -14.42
CA THR A 47 -16.49 29.48 -15.14
C THR A 47 -16.09 30.70 -14.30
N PHE A 48 -16.47 30.73 -13.02
CA PHE A 48 -16.14 31.81 -12.10
C PHE A 48 -14.63 32.01 -12.00
N PHE A 49 -13.87 30.96 -11.71
CA PHE A 49 -12.42 31.09 -11.53
C PHE A 49 -11.72 31.51 -12.83
N GLN A 50 -12.11 30.94 -13.97
CA GLN A 50 -11.52 31.30 -15.26
C GLN A 50 -11.83 32.75 -15.66
N GLN A 51 -13.05 33.23 -15.43
CA GLN A 51 -13.43 34.63 -15.70
C GLN A 51 -12.66 35.62 -14.81
N ASN A 52 -12.22 35.20 -13.63
CA ASN A 52 -11.41 35.98 -12.71
C ASN A 52 -9.89 35.78 -12.88
N GLY A 53 -9.47 35.12 -13.98
CA GLY A 53 -8.06 34.98 -14.32
C GLY A 53 -7.29 33.92 -13.52
N PHE A 54 -7.98 33.03 -12.80
CA PHE A 54 -7.34 31.91 -12.13
C PHE A 54 -7.07 30.78 -13.13
N LEU A 55 -5.92 30.13 -12.96
CA LEU A 55 -5.57 28.93 -13.74
C LEU A 55 -5.99 27.66 -12.99
N TYR A 56 -6.66 26.76 -13.70
CA TYR A 56 -6.99 25.44 -13.18
C TYR A 56 -5.75 24.56 -13.22
N VAL A 57 -5.38 23.98 -12.08
CA VAL A 57 -4.20 23.10 -11.97
C VAL A 57 -4.59 21.77 -11.33
N HIS A 58 -4.03 20.69 -11.88
CA HIS A 58 -4.14 19.37 -11.28
C HIS A 58 -3.00 19.17 -10.28
N THR A 59 -3.35 18.91 -9.03
CA THR A 59 -2.40 18.53 -7.98
C THR A 59 -2.25 17.00 -7.93
N PRO A 60 -1.05 16.48 -7.62
CA PRO A 60 -0.85 15.04 -7.43
C PRO A 60 -1.78 14.47 -6.36
N ILE A 61 -2.41 13.33 -6.65
CA ILE A 61 -3.25 12.61 -5.69
C ILE A 61 -2.42 11.75 -4.75
N ILE A 62 -1.34 11.14 -5.26
CA ILE A 62 -0.39 10.37 -4.45
C ILE A 62 0.71 11.32 -3.99
N THR A 63 0.96 11.35 -2.68
CA THR A 63 1.96 12.19 -2.04
C THR A 63 2.85 11.36 -1.12
N THR A 64 4.11 11.76 -1.01
CA THR A 64 5.04 11.24 0.01
C THR A 64 5.26 12.25 1.14
N SER A 65 4.58 13.38 1.07
CA SER A 65 4.64 14.46 2.05
C SER A 65 3.39 14.42 2.93
N ASP A 66 3.59 14.53 4.24
CA ASP A 66 2.53 14.81 5.19
C ASP A 66 2.35 16.34 5.27
N CYS A 67 1.31 16.86 4.63
CA CYS A 67 1.08 18.30 4.48
C CYS A 67 0.28 18.93 5.64
N GLU A 68 -0.44 18.13 6.44
CA GLU A 68 -1.35 18.64 7.47
C GLU A 68 -0.97 18.20 8.90
N GLY A 69 -0.12 17.17 9.06
CA GLY A 69 0.48 16.79 10.35
C GLY A 69 -0.50 16.38 11.45
N ALA A 70 -1.79 16.17 11.14
CA ALA A 70 -2.84 16.01 12.14
C ALA A 70 -3.89 14.93 11.82
N GLY A 71 -3.81 14.23 10.68
CA GLY A 71 -4.82 13.28 10.24
C GLY A 71 -4.27 11.92 9.83
N GLU A 72 -5.04 10.86 10.07
CA GLU A 72 -4.77 9.55 9.47
C GLU A 72 -4.93 9.65 7.93
N MET A 73 -3.91 9.20 7.20
CA MET A 73 -3.91 9.18 5.73
C MET A 73 -4.01 7.75 5.20
N PHE A 74 -4.67 7.58 4.06
CA PHE A 74 -4.67 6.29 3.38
C PHE A 74 -3.31 6.03 2.77
N GLN A 75 -2.67 4.93 3.19
CA GLN A 75 -1.40 4.52 2.61
C GLN A 75 -1.60 3.81 1.27
N VAL A 76 -0.74 4.13 0.31
CA VAL A 76 -0.68 3.49 -1.00
C VAL A 76 0.62 2.70 -1.10
N THR A 77 0.54 1.40 -1.37
CA THR A 77 1.71 0.52 -1.48
C THR A 77 1.48 -0.59 -2.49
N THR A 78 2.56 -1.01 -3.15
CA THR A 78 2.59 -2.15 -4.08
C THR A 78 3.13 -3.43 -3.44
N LEU A 79 3.55 -3.36 -2.18
CA LEU A 79 4.23 -4.46 -1.47
C LEU A 79 3.32 -5.63 -1.09
N PHE A 80 1.99 -5.48 -1.16
CA PHE A 80 1.05 -6.55 -0.77
C PHE A 80 1.24 -7.82 -1.59
N HIS A 81 1.39 -7.69 -2.91
CA HIS A 81 1.60 -8.85 -3.77
C HIS A 81 2.88 -9.61 -3.41
N GLU A 82 3.94 -8.87 -3.06
CA GLU A 82 5.21 -9.47 -2.66
C GLU A 82 5.14 -10.10 -1.27
N ALA A 83 4.41 -9.48 -0.35
CA ALA A 83 4.13 -10.02 0.98
C ALA A 83 3.34 -11.34 0.89
N GLU A 84 2.29 -11.40 0.08
CA GLU A 84 1.50 -12.62 -0.15
C GLU A 84 2.36 -13.74 -0.77
N ARG A 85 3.20 -13.41 -1.76
CA ARG A 85 4.12 -14.38 -2.35
C ARG A 85 5.07 -14.95 -1.30
N ARG A 86 5.63 -14.09 -0.45
CA ARG A 86 6.51 -14.49 0.66
C ARG A 86 5.82 -15.37 1.68
N GLU A 87 4.56 -15.09 2.00
CA GLU A 87 3.77 -15.94 2.89
C GLU A 87 3.55 -17.33 2.31
N ARG A 88 3.17 -17.44 1.03
CA ARG A 88 3.03 -18.74 0.35
C ARG A 88 4.34 -19.51 0.34
N GLU A 89 5.46 -18.82 0.07
CA GLU A 89 6.79 -19.42 0.14
C GLU A 89 7.15 -19.87 1.56
N PHE A 90 6.76 -19.10 2.59
CA PHE A 90 6.96 -19.46 4.00
C PHE A 90 6.26 -20.78 4.34
N VAL A 91 4.99 -20.90 3.96
CA VAL A 91 4.18 -22.10 4.18
C VAL A 91 4.74 -23.30 3.40
N ALA A 92 5.13 -23.11 2.13
CA ALA A 92 5.63 -24.19 1.29
C ALA A 92 7.01 -24.73 1.74
N LYS A 93 7.85 -23.89 2.35
CA LYS A 93 9.21 -24.26 2.78
C LYS A 93 9.45 -23.78 4.22
N PRO A 94 9.04 -24.52 5.25
CA PRO A 94 9.20 -24.04 6.62
C PRO A 94 10.68 -23.73 6.94
N PRO A 95 10.94 -22.81 7.90
CA PRO A 95 12.30 -22.51 8.32
C PRO A 95 12.97 -23.79 8.86
N PRO A 96 14.28 -23.97 8.58
CA PRO A 96 15.00 -25.13 9.07
C PRO A 96 15.06 -25.10 10.60
N SER A 97 14.98 -26.28 11.19
CA SER A 97 15.17 -26.48 12.62
C SER A 97 16.60 -26.15 13.05
N GLU A 98 16.79 -25.87 14.34
CA GLU A 98 18.12 -25.61 14.91
C GLU A 98 19.07 -26.80 14.70
N ALA A 99 18.54 -28.02 14.79
CA ALA A 99 19.28 -29.26 14.53
C ALA A 99 19.77 -29.37 13.07
N GLU A 100 18.93 -29.07 12.08
CA GLU A 100 19.32 -29.10 10.66
C GLU A 100 20.41 -28.06 10.35
N LEU A 101 20.36 -26.91 11.02
CA LEU A 101 21.38 -25.86 10.87
C LEU A 101 22.72 -26.29 11.48
N ASP A 102 22.68 -26.93 12.65
CA ASP A 102 23.88 -27.41 13.34
C ASP A 102 24.50 -28.64 12.67
N GLU A 103 23.68 -29.55 12.13
CA GLU A 103 24.13 -30.65 11.27
C GLU A 103 24.82 -30.12 10.01
N ALA A 104 24.27 -29.09 9.37
CA ALA A 104 24.88 -28.47 8.20
C ALA A 104 26.22 -27.79 8.54
N LYS A 105 26.31 -27.10 9.68
CA LYS A 105 27.59 -26.53 10.18
C LYS A 105 28.61 -27.63 10.45
N HIS A 106 28.20 -28.70 11.13
CA HIS A 106 29.06 -29.83 11.47
C HIS A 106 29.55 -30.57 10.21
N ALA A 107 28.70 -30.69 9.18
CA ALA A 107 29.10 -31.27 7.90
C ALA A 107 30.18 -30.44 7.17
N VAL A 108 30.10 -29.10 7.26
CA VAL A 108 31.12 -28.21 6.68
C VAL A 108 32.44 -28.31 7.45
N THR A 109 32.42 -28.42 8.79
CA THR A 109 33.63 -28.57 9.59
C THR A 109 34.31 -29.91 9.33
N LEU A 110 33.56 -31.02 9.38
CA LEU A 110 34.08 -32.37 9.11
C LEU A 110 34.72 -32.48 7.72
N LYS A 111 34.03 -32.00 6.67
CA LYS A 111 34.56 -32.01 5.29
C LYS A 111 35.77 -31.07 5.14
N GLY A 112 35.81 -29.98 5.89
CA GLY A 112 36.95 -29.07 5.96
C GLY A 112 38.19 -29.72 6.60
N GLU A 113 38.00 -30.51 7.65
CA GLU A 113 39.06 -31.29 8.32
C GLU A 113 39.56 -32.44 7.44
N ALA A 114 38.65 -33.20 6.82
CA ALA A 114 38.99 -34.25 5.86
C ALA A 114 39.86 -33.71 4.70
N LEU A 115 39.56 -32.50 4.21
CA LEU A 115 40.38 -31.84 3.19
C LEU A 115 41.77 -31.45 3.70
N LYS A 116 41.91 -31.06 4.97
CA LYS A 116 43.22 -30.72 5.57
C LYS A 116 44.11 -31.96 5.72
N GLU A 117 43.54 -33.09 6.13
CA GLU A 117 44.30 -34.34 6.25
C GLU A 117 44.70 -34.91 4.88
N LEU A 118 43.81 -34.86 3.88
CA LEU A 118 44.13 -35.30 2.52
C LEU A 118 45.22 -34.46 1.84
N LYS A 119 45.37 -33.18 2.22
CA LYS A 119 46.46 -32.33 1.71
C LYS A 119 47.85 -32.68 2.24
N LYS A 120 47.94 -33.51 3.29
CA LYS A 120 49.22 -33.96 3.88
C LYS A 120 49.84 -35.17 3.15
N GLY A 121 49.14 -35.79 2.19
CA GLY A 121 49.70 -36.92 1.43
C GLY A 121 48.74 -37.67 0.48
N GLY A 122 47.59 -37.10 0.12
CA GLY A 122 46.55 -37.76 -0.66
C GLY A 122 46.66 -37.58 -2.19
N ASP A 123 45.99 -38.47 -2.93
CA ASP A 123 45.90 -38.45 -4.39
C ASP A 123 45.09 -37.25 -4.94
N LYS A 124 45.48 -36.73 -6.11
CA LYS A 124 44.87 -35.54 -6.73
C LYS A 124 43.39 -35.75 -7.09
N GLY A 125 42.97 -36.97 -7.43
CA GLY A 125 41.58 -37.29 -7.77
C GLY A 125 40.65 -37.18 -6.55
N THR A 126 41.06 -37.77 -5.42
CA THR A 126 40.30 -37.72 -4.16
C THR A 126 40.18 -36.31 -3.61
N ILE A 127 41.23 -35.49 -3.75
CA ILE A 127 41.20 -34.07 -3.34
C ILE A 127 40.15 -33.29 -4.14
N ALA A 128 40.02 -33.53 -5.45
CA ALA A 128 39.04 -32.84 -6.29
C ALA A 128 37.59 -33.16 -5.86
N THR A 129 37.30 -34.43 -5.59
CA THR A 129 35.98 -34.87 -5.11
C THR A 129 35.62 -34.25 -3.77
N VAL A 130 36.54 -34.26 -2.80
CA VAL A 130 36.30 -33.68 -1.46
C VAL A 130 36.14 -32.15 -1.52
N VAL A 131 36.86 -31.46 -2.41
CA VAL A 131 36.66 -30.01 -2.64
C VAL A 131 35.27 -29.73 -3.20
N GLN A 132 34.76 -30.57 -4.12
CA GLN A 132 33.42 -30.44 -4.67
C GLN A 132 32.35 -30.68 -3.60
N GLU A 133 32.49 -31.70 -2.76
CA GLU A 133 31.57 -31.99 -1.66
C GLU A 133 31.58 -30.91 -0.57
N LEU A 134 32.75 -30.31 -0.29
CA LEU A 134 32.87 -29.18 0.61
C LEU A 134 32.16 -27.94 0.05
N LYS A 135 32.28 -27.70 -1.27
CA LYS A 135 31.55 -26.60 -1.93
C LYS A 135 30.05 -26.80 -1.81
N GLN A 136 29.55 -28.00 -2.12
CA GLN A 136 28.13 -28.34 -1.97
C GLN A 136 27.64 -28.16 -0.51
N ALA A 137 28.42 -28.61 0.47
CA ALA A 137 28.05 -28.44 1.88
C ALA A 137 27.98 -26.96 2.30
N LYS A 138 28.89 -26.12 1.80
CA LYS A 138 28.87 -24.67 2.04
C LYS A 138 27.66 -24.00 1.36
N ASP A 139 27.33 -24.42 0.14
CA ASP A 139 26.16 -23.89 -0.58
C ASP A 139 24.86 -24.25 0.17
N THR A 140 24.75 -25.48 0.68
CA THR A 140 23.61 -25.91 1.51
C THR A 140 23.51 -25.12 2.82
N LEU A 141 24.63 -24.92 3.52
CA LEU A 141 24.68 -24.09 4.73
C LEU A 141 24.18 -22.68 4.44
N MET A 142 24.68 -22.06 3.36
CA MET A 142 24.27 -20.71 2.96
C MET A 142 22.77 -20.62 2.66
N GLN A 143 22.20 -21.63 2.00
CA GLN A 143 20.76 -21.70 1.73
C GLN A 143 19.93 -21.86 3.01
N LEU A 144 20.37 -22.70 3.95
CA LEU A 144 19.69 -22.90 5.24
C LEU A 144 19.77 -21.66 6.13
N GLU A 145 20.93 -20.99 6.17
CA GLU A 145 21.10 -19.73 6.90
C GLU A 145 20.25 -18.60 6.29
N ALA A 146 20.21 -18.49 4.95
CA ALA A 146 19.33 -17.54 4.27
C ALA A 146 17.86 -17.83 4.56
N ARG A 147 17.47 -19.11 4.59
CA ARG A 147 16.11 -19.54 4.92
C ARG A 147 15.75 -19.27 6.37
N SER A 148 16.68 -19.47 7.31
CA SER A 148 16.49 -19.15 8.73
C SER A 148 16.21 -17.67 8.95
N LYS A 149 16.80 -16.78 8.14
CA LYS A 149 16.55 -15.33 8.16
C LYS A 149 15.29 -14.90 7.42
N PHE A 150 14.69 -15.76 6.60
CA PHE A 150 13.47 -15.45 5.88
C PHE A 150 12.30 -15.23 6.85
N ARG A 151 11.50 -14.20 6.60
CA ARG A 151 10.33 -13.84 7.39
C ARG A 151 9.13 -13.67 6.47
N PRO A 152 7.93 -14.17 6.86
CA PRO A 152 6.72 -13.96 6.09
C PRO A 152 6.22 -12.51 6.20
N GLY A 153 5.39 -12.10 5.25
CA GLY A 153 4.74 -10.79 5.24
C GLY A 153 5.59 -9.68 4.61
N MET A 154 5.25 -8.43 4.96
CA MET A 154 5.92 -7.24 4.40
C MET A 154 7.42 -7.21 4.75
N PRO A 155 8.29 -6.75 3.82
CA PRO A 155 9.69 -6.49 4.11
C PRO A 155 9.86 -5.58 5.34
N LYS A 156 10.79 -5.92 6.23
CA LYS A 156 11.10 -5.12 7.42
C LYS A 156 12.58 -4.85 7.54
N LYS A 157 12.92 -3.63 7.95
CA LYS A 157 14.28 -3.19 8.31
C LYS A 157 14.20 -2.47 9.66
N ASP A 158 15.03 -2.90 10.61
CA ASP A 158 15.08 -2.34 11.97
C ASP A 158 13.73 -2.29 12.70
N GLY A 159 12.85 -3.27 12.42
CA GLY A 159 11.51 -3.37 13.00
C GLY A 159 10.41 -2.58 12.29
N ALA A 160 10.76 -1.63 11.41
CA ALA A 160 9.83 -0.90 10.55
C ALA A 160 9.65 -1.59 9.20
N VAL A 161 8.55 -1.29 8.50
CA VAL A 161 8.34 -1.75 7.12
C VAL A 161 9.38 -1.09 6.21
N ASP A 162 10.04 -1.90 5.40
CA ASP A 162 11.04 -1.44 4.44
C ASP A 162 10.36 -1.09 3.11
N TYR A 163 10.22 0.21 2.85
CA TYR A 163 9.61 0.74 1.62
C TYR A 163 10.61 0.95 0.48
N THR A 164 11.89 0.57 0.64
CA THR A 164 12.90 0.78 -0.43
C THR A 164 12.54 0.06 -1.72
N ALA A 165 11.90 -1.10 -1.62
CA ALA A 165 11.40 -1.89 -2.74
C ALA A 165 9.99 -1.50 -3.21
N ASP A 166 9.32 -0.55 -2.55
CA ASP A 166 8.01 -0.06 -2.97
C ASP A 166 8.13 0.89 -4.16
N PHE A 167 7.02 1.20 -4.83
CA PHE A 167 6.97 1.96 -6.08
C PHE A 167 7.70 3.31 -6.03
N PHE A 168 7.55 4.05 -4.92
CA PHE A 168 8.20 5.36 -4.72
C PHE A 168 9.52 5.26 -3.91
N SER A 169 9.96 4.04 -3.57
CA SER A 169 11.09 3.76 -2.68
C SER A 169 11.00 4.44 -1.30
N ARG A 170 9.79 4.85 -0.91
CA ARG A 170 9.43 5.46 0.37
C ARG A 170 7.92 5.30 0.58
N GLN A 171 7.45 5.58 1.79
CA GLN A 171 6.03 5.55 2.10
C GLN A 171 5.27 6.61 1.29
N ALA A 172 4.13 6.22 0.73
CA ALA A 172 3.27 7.09 -0.06
C ALA A 172 1.82 6.99 0.43
N PHE A 173 1.06 8.06 0.21
CA PHE A 173 -0.28 8.25 0.74
C PHE A 173 -1.20 8.89 -0.31
N LEU A 174 -2.50 8.74 -0.12
CA LEU A 174 -3.49 9.57 -0.78
C LEU A 174 -3.55 10.95 -0.11
N THR A 175 -3.58 11.99 -0.92
CA THR A 175 -3.50 13.36 -0.42
C THR A 175 -4.77 13.78 0.34
N VAL A 176 -4.57 14.49 1.44
CA VAL A 176 -5.62 15.16 2.20
C VAL A 176 -5.96 16.53 1.62
N SER A 177 -4.98 17.16 0.94
CA SER A 177 -5.05 18.52 0.38
C SER A 177 -3.97 18.72 -0.69
N GLY A 178 -4.28 19.50 -1.72
CA GLY A 178 -3.34 20.00 -2.72
C GLY A 178 -2.74 21.36 -2.38
N GLN A 179 -3.00 21.90 -1.18
CA GLN A 179 -2.63 23.26 -0.78
C GLN A 179 -1.14 23.52 -0.97
N LEU A 180 -0.26 22.66 -0.43
CA LEU A 180 1.19 22.88 -0.49
C LEU A 180 1.69 22.88 -1.95
N GLN A 181 1.08 22.07 -2.81
CA GLN A 181 1.44 21.98 -4.22
C GLN A 181 1.00 23.24 -4.97
N VAL A 182 -0.20 23.78 -4.68
CA VAL A 182 -0.64 25.03 -5.31
C VAL A 182 0.17 26.25 -4.85
N GLU A 183 0.81 26.20 -3.68
CA GLU A 183 1.69 27.27 -3.20
C GLU A 183 2.97 27.44 -4.02
N THR A 184 3.39 26.41 -4.75
CA THR A 184 4.58 26.46 -5.61
C THR A 184 4.39 27.33 -6.86
N TYR A 185 3.15 27.61 -7.23
CA TYR A 185 2.83 28.41 -8.41
C TYR A 185 2.97 29.91 -8.13
N ALA A 186 3.61 30.63 -9.05
CA ALA A 186 3.80 32.07 -8.98
C ALA A 186 2.61 32.88 -9.54
N CYS A 187 1.41 32.29 -9.60
CA CYS A 187 0.20 32.89 -10.16
C CYS A 187 -1.04 32.47 -9.34
N SER A 188 -2.17 33.15 -9.58
CA SER A 188 -3.44 32.76 -8.97
C SER A 188 -3.95 31.46 -9.61
N VAL A 189 -4.06 30.42 -8.80
CA VAL A 189 -4.44 29.07 -9.26
C VAL A 189 -5.54 28.49 -8.38
N TYR A 190 -6.27 27.52 -8.92
CA TYR A 190 -7.19 26.70 -8.15
C TYR A 190 -7.09 25.24 -8.57
N THR A 191 -7.28 24.34 -7.60
CA THR A 191 -7.49 22.92 -7.84
C THR A 191 -8.93 22.57 -7.52
N PHE A 192 -9.45 21.57 -8.22
CA PHE A 192 -10.76 20.98 -8.01
C PHE A 192 -10.61 19.49 -8.24
N GLY A 193 -10.38 18.75 -7.16
CA GLY A 193 -9.99 17.34 -7.25
C GLY A 193 -10.38 16.53 -6.02
N PRO A 194 -10.22 15.21 -6.08
CA PRO A 194 -10.50 14.33 -4.96
C PRO A 194 -9.43 14.45 -3.88
N THR A 195 -9.87 14.34 -2.63
CA THR A 195 -9.04 14.30 -1.43
C THR A 195 -9.57 13.23 -0.49
N PHE A 196 -8.69 12.71 0.37
CA PHE A 196 -8.98 11.52 1.15
C PHE A 196 -8.66 11.75 2.63
N ARG A 197 -9.51 11.21 3.52
CA ARG A 197 -9.29 11.22 4.98
C ARG A 197 -9.53 9.83 5.53
N ALA A 198 -8.55 9.27 6.23
CA ALA A 198 -8.63 7.91 6.76
C ALA A 198 -9.18 7.85 8.19
N GLU A 199 -9.76 8.95 8.69
CA GLU A 199 -10.37 8.98 10.01
C GLU A 199 -11.49 7.94 10.16
N ASN A 200 -11.45 7.16 11.23
CA ASN A 200 -12.52 6.21 11.54
C ASN A 200 -13.76 6.93 12.09
N SER A 201 -14.49 7.60 11.20
CA SER A 201 -15.64 8.44 11.54
C SER A 201 -16.88 8.05 10.74
N HIS A 202 -17.90 7.55 11.46
CA HIS A 202 -19.16 7.08 10.86
C HIS A 202 -20.29 8.07 11.18
N THR A 203 -20.25 9.25 10.56
CA THR A 203 -21.30 10.28 10.72
C THR A 203 -22.00 10.55 9.39
N THR A 204 -23.13 11.26 9.43
CA THR A 204 -23.88 11.65 8.22
C THR A 204 -23.19 12.72 7.38
N ARG A 205 -22.08 13.31 7.86
CA ARG A 205 -21.38 14.43 7.22
C ARG A 205 -19.92 14.14 6.86
N HIS A 206 -19.35 13.02 7.31
CA HIS A 206 -17.97 12.64 7.01
C HIS A 206 -17.92 11.63 5.87
N LEU A 207 -16.97 11.83 4.96
CA LEU A 207 -16.68 10.94 3.85
C LEU A 207 -15.18 10.68 3.83
N ALA A 208 -14.79 9.44 3.56
CA ALA A 208 -13.38 9.07 3.38
C ALA A 208 -12.79 9.61 2.06
N GLU A 209 -13.64 9.81 1.06
CA GLU A 209 -13.33 10.42 -0.23
C GLU A 209 -14.33 11.54 -0.50
N PHE A 210 -13.82 12.73 -0.79
CA PHE A 210 -14.63 13.88 -1.18
C PHE A 210 -13.84 14.76 -2.14
N TRP A 211 -14.52 15.73 -2.76
CA TRP A 211 -13.89 16.66 -3.69
C TRP A 211 -13.69 18.00 -3.00
N MET A 212 -12.45 18.48 -3.01
CA MET A 212 -12.11 19.82 -2.53
C MET A 212 -11.86 20.77 -3.69
N ILE A 213 -12.18 22.04 -3.42
CA ILE A 213 -11.77 23.16 -4.23
C ILE A 213 -10.84 23.99 -3.36
N GLU A 214 -9.61 24.13 -3.79
CA GLU A 214 -8.59 24.87 -3.06
C GLU A 214 -8.03 25.93 -3.98
N LEU A 215 -7.86 27.13 -3.45
CA LEU A 215 -7.43 28.29 -4.22
C LEU A 215 -6.15 28.85 -3.60
N LYS A 216 -5.22 29.24 -4.47
CA LYS A 216 -4.08 30.07 -4.10
C LYS A 216 -4.22 31.41 -4.78
N LEU A 217 -4.27 32.46 -3.98
CA LEU A 217 -4.27 33.84 -4.43
C LEU A 217 -2.84 34.40 -4.32
N LEU A 218 -2.33 34.94 -5.42
CA LEU A 218 -1.05 35.65 -5.41
C LEU A 218 -1.24 37.04 -4.76
N LEU A 219 -0.34 37.43 -3.85
CA LEU A 219 -0.25 38.78 -3.26
C LEU A 219 -1.44 39.26 -2.40
N LEU A 220 -2.21 38.35 -1.79
CA LEU A 220 -3.20 38.76 -0.79
C LEU A 220 -2.55 38.92 0.60
N THR A 221 -2.59 40.13 1.14
CA THR A 221 -2.29 40.36 2.56
C THR A 221 -3.57 40.23 3.37
N LEU A 222 -3.60 39.27 4.30
CA LEU A 222 -4.63 39.20 5.33
C LEU A 222 -4.52 40.43 6.24
N ARG A 223 -5.40 41.41 6.04
CA ARG A 223 -5.66 42.43 7.06
C ARG A 223 -6.58 41.82 8.09
N MET A 224 -6.02 41.42 9.23
CA MET A 224 -6.82 41.15 10.42
C MET A 224 -7.40 42.48 10.89
N ILE A 225 -8.73 42.58 10.88
CA ILE A 225 -9.51 43.71 11.41
C ILE A 225 -9.67 43.52 12.91
#